data_AF-Q8THI5-F1
#
_entry.id   AF-Q8THI5-F1
#
_cell.length_a   1.000
_cell.length_b   1.000
_cell.length_c   1.000
_cell.angle_alpha   90.00
_cell.angle_beta   90.00
_cell.angle_gamma   90.00
#
_symmetry.space_group_name_H-M   'P 1'
#
loop_
_entity.id
_entity.type
_entity.pdbx_description
1 polymer ?
#
loop_
_entity_poly.entity_id
_entity_poly.type
_entity_poly.pdbx_seq_one_letter_code
_entity_poly.pdbx_strand_id
1 'polypeptide(L)'
;MFSEEENVTKLSFFYMMHLFGKPYCTIDNDATHLAKMLYQQGASDKKTLKAGETWDIAGGYSLTLNGIDVNGNKCYFSLYKNGKELDTAVISTDNTIDDRIFTADAEFGDNASHIYFVTFVDSVFASADTDFAVFKYTWLIDKDNPLSIESGDEFGNFEVDQALENLIVMSNSDAITINVDADSKTNITDEWYFKTSDEGKGSNGGYVIYPAKTVILADQSPATATETATGTAEIDTSSPASSNVQVQEDNSTQTKAITENSSGNSGEVYGTSSEAPTEAETPASASSEAAASSGFGGFLAFISLVSIVYCFKRSQI
;
A
#
# COMPACT_ATOMS: atom_id res chain seq x y z
N MET A 1 7.80 -13.38 3.95
CA MET A 1 7.18 -13.31 2.62
C MET A 1 6.23 -14.48 2.40
N PHE A 2 6.69 -15.71 2.64
CA PHE A 2 5.93 -16.95 2.52
C PHE A 2 5.38 -17.34 3.89
N SER A 3 4.25 -16.75 4.28
CA SER A 3 3.84 -16.71 5.70
C SER A 3 3.42 -18.05 6.31
N GLU A 4 3.05 -19.00 5.48
CA GLU A 4 2.58 -20.33 5.89
C GLU A 4 3.55 -21.44 5.43
N GLU A 5 4.70 -21.08 4.84
CA GLU A 5 5.66 -22.03 4.30
C GLU A 5 6.92 -22.08 5.18
N GLU A 6 7.31 -23.27 5.62
CA GLU A 6 8.51 -23.48 6.40
C GLU A 6 9.72 -23.79 5.50
N ASN A 7 10.93 -23.51 6.00
CA ASN A 7 12.20 -23.87 5.35
C ASN A 7 12.45 -23.22 3.98
N VAL A 8 11.82 -22.09 3.68
CA VAL A 8 12.12 -21.29 2.48
C VAL A 8 13.48 -20.61 2.64
N THR A 9 14.40 -20.87 1.70
CA THR A 9 15.76 -20.28 1.74
C THR A 9 16.12 -19.44 0.52
N LYS A 10 15.44 -19.67 -0.63
CA LYS A 10 15.70 -18.97 -1.89
C LYS A 10 15.48 -17.46 -1.79
N LEU A 11 14.43 -17.07 -1.06
CA LEU A 11 14.07 -15.67 -0.87
C LEU A 11 13.32 -15.53 0.45
N SER A 12 13.88 -14.80 1.41
CA SER A 12 13.32 -14.74 2.76
C SER A 12 12.58 -13.44 3.05
N PHE A 13 13.10 -12.30 2.58
CA PHE A 13 12.50 -10.98 2.80
C PHE A 13 12.84 -9.99 1.69
N PHE A 14 12.04 -8.94 1.61
CA PHE A 14 12.34 -7.68 0.94
C PHE A 14 12.25 -6.56 1.97
N TYR A 15 13.04 -5.51 1.81
CA TYR A 15 12.86 -4.29 2.59
C TYR A 15 11.81 -3.41 1.93
N MET A 16 10.88 -2.93 2.76
CA MET A 16 9.84 -2.02 2.31
C MET A 16 9.99 -0.69 3.02
N MET A 17 9.75 0.38 2.27
CA MET A 17 9.67 1.73 2.79
C MET A 17 8.36 2.38 2.32
N HIS A 18 7.67 3.06 3.22
CA HIS A 18 6.46 3.79 2.88
C HIS A 18 6.79 5.27 2.75
N LEU A 19 6.76 5.79 1.52
CA LEU A 19 6.96 7.21 1.28
C LEU A 19 5.59 7.87 1.12
N PHE A 20 5.22 8.74 2.06
CA PHE A 20 3.90 9.38 2.12
C PHE A 20 2.73 8.38 2.01
N GLY A 21 2.85 7.24 2.71
CA GLY A 21 1.85 6.18 2.71
C GLY A 21 1.70 5.43 1.39
N LYS A 22 2.64 5.57 0.44
CA LYS A 22 2.75 4.70 -0.74
C LYS A 22 3.84 3.66 -0.48
N PRO A 23 3.56 2.35 -0.68
CA PRO A 23 4.54 1.30 -0.47
C PRO A 23 5.57 1.25 -1.60
N TYR A 24 6.85 1.23 -1.22
CA TYR A 24 7.99 0.97 -2.10
C TYR A 24 8.79 -0.23 -1.57
N CYS A 25 9.43 -0.94 -2.48
CA CYS A 25 10.53 -1.83 -2.17
C CYS A 25 11.83 -1.06 -2.32
N THR A 26 12.81 -1.32 -1.45
CA THR A 26 14.18 -0.88 -1.72
C THR A 26 14.85 -1.82 -2.71
N ILE A 27 15.65 -1.24 -3.59
CA ILE A 27 16.52 -1.94 -4.53
C ILE A 27 17.87 -2.10 -3.81
N ASP A 28 18.45 -3.30 -3.88
CA ASP A 28 19.69 -3.65 -3.16
C ASP A 28 19.75 -3.33 -1.66
N ASN A 29 18.59 -3.29 -0.99
CA ASN A 29 18.48 -2.89 0.42
C ASN A 29 18.85 -1.41 0.69
N ASP A 30 18.83 -0.57 -0.33
CA ASP A 30 19.18 0.85 -0.26
C ASP A 30 17.91 1.73 -0.29
N ALA A 31 17.66 2.46 0.79
CA ALA A 31 16.52 3.37 0.93
C ALA A 31 16.53 4.54 -0.07
N THR A 32 17.69 4.82 -0.68
CA THR A 32 17.84 5.84 -1.72
C THR A 32 17.44 5.33 -3.10
N HIS A 33 17.32 4.00 -3.29
CA HIS A 33 16.90 3.39 -4.55
C HIS A 33 15.62 2.58 -4.35
N LEU A 34 14.51 3.06 -4.90
CA LEU A 34 13.19 2.52 -4.64
C LEU A 34 12.48 2.08 -5.91
N ALA A 35 11.64 1.05 -5.79
CA ALA A 35 10.67 0.69 -6.81
C ALA A 35 9.28 0.61 -6.19
N LYS A 36 8.30 1.23 -6.86
CA LYS A 36 6.92 1.25 -6.36
C LYS A 36 6.35 -0.15 -6.31
N MET A 37 5.66 -0.50 -5.22
CA MET A 37 4.86 -1.72 -5.17
C MET A 37 3.65 -1.62 -6.10
N LEU A 38 3.57 -2.50 -7.10
CA LEU A 38 2.40 -2.57 -7.99
C LEU A 38 1.37 -3.56 -7.48
N TYR A 39 1.82 -4.69 -6.95
CA TYR A 39 0.94 -5.72 -6.43
C TYR A 39 1.61 -6.49 -5.28
N GLN A 40 0.84 -6.76 -4.24
CA GLN A 40 1.22 -7.61 -3.14
C GLN A 40 0.01 -8.45 -2.72
N GLN A 41 0.11 -9.76 -2.91
CA GLN A 41 -0.93 -10.70 -2.50
C GLN A 41 -1.01 -10.76 -0.96
N GLY A 42 -2.22 -10.79 -0.40
CA GLY A 42 -2.43 -11.04 1.01
C GLY A 42 -1.92 -12.43 1.43
N ALA A 43 -1.56 -12.58 2.70
CA ALA A 43 -0.97 -13.81 3.23
C ALA A 43 -1.83 -15.07 3.00
N SER A 44 -3.15 -14.93 3.14
CA SER A 44 -4.14 -15.99 2.95
C SER A 44 -4.73 -16.04 1.53
N ASP A 45 -4.41 -15.07 0.68
CA ASP A 45 -5.04 -14.94 -0.63
C ASP A 45 -4.49 -16.00 -1.59
N LYS A 46 -5.37 -16.52 -2.44
CA LYS A 46 -5.04 -17.52 -3.46
C LYS A 46 -5.54 -17.07 -4.82
N LYS A 47 -4.72 -17.24 -5.84
CA LYS A 47 -5.13 -17.11 -7.24
C LYS A 47 -5.17 -18.47 -7.89
N THR A 48 -6.34 -18.90 -8.34
CA THR A 48 -6.46 -20.11 -9.18
C THR A 48 -6.51 -19.70 -10.65
N LEU A 49 -5.76 -20.41 -11.49
CA LEU A 49 -5.82 -20.29 -12.94
C LEU A 49 -6.02 -21.67 -13.55
N LYS A 50 -6.96 -21.79 -14.48
CA LYS A 50 -7.07 -22.96 -15.36
C LYS A 50 -6.08 -22.85 -16.51
N ALA A 51 -5.73 -23.98 -17.11
CA ALA A 51 -4.90 -23.98 -18.31
C ALA A 51 -5.54 -23.09 -19.41
N GLY A 52 -4.74 -22.19 -19.97
CA GLY A 52 -5.15 -21.15 -20.93
C GLY A 52 -5.63 -19.84 -20.30
N GLU A 53 -5.89 -19.78 -18.99
CA GLU A 53 -6.34 -18.54 -18.33
C GLU A 53 -5.17 -17.59 -18.05
N THR A 54 -5.50 -16.29 -18.11
CA THR A 54 -4.57 -15.20 -17.81
C THR A 54 -5.03 -14.43 -16.58
N TRP A 55 -4.09 -14.16 -15.70
CA TRP A 55 -4.25 -13.25 -14.58
C TRP A 55 -3.66 -11.89 -14.91
N ASP A 56 -4.50 -10.88 -15.04
CA ASP A 56 -4.06 -9.49 -15.04
C ASP A 56 -3.71 -9.06 -13.61
N ILE A 57 -2.43 -8.77 -13.36
CA ILE A 57 -1.89 -8.53 -12.02
C ILE A 57 -1.98 -7.03 -11.70
N ALA A 58 -1.09 -6.23 -12.27
CA ALA A 58 -1.05 -4.77 -12.12
C ALA A 58 -0.08 -4.15 -13.12
N GLY A 59 -0.26 -2.87 -13.47
CA GLY A 59 0.70 -2.12 -14.28
C GLY A 59 1.00 -2.73 -15.66
N GLY A 60 0.05 -3.46 -16.24
CA GLY A 60 0.22 -4.16 -17.52
C GLY A 60 0.98 -5.48 -17.43
N TYR A 61 1.36 -5.92 -16.23
CA TYR A 61 1.88 -7.28 -16.02
C TYR A 61 0.74 -8.28 -15.92
N SER A 62 0.92 -9.43 -16.56
CA SER A 62 -0.02 -10.56 -16.48
C SER A 62 0.70 -11.90 -16.47
N LEU A 63 0.07 -12.92 -15.93
CA LEU A 63 0.58 -14.29 -15.88
C LEU A 63 -0.43 -15.25 -16.52
N THR A 64 0.02 -16.02 -17.50
CA THR A 64 -0.83 -17.01 -18.18
C THR A 64 -0.40 -18.41 -17.79
N LEU A 65 -1.32 -19.20 -17.24
CA LEU A 65 -1.08 -20.62 -17.06
C LEU A 65 -1.22 -21.31 -18.41
N ASN A 66 -0.11 -21.70 -19.03
CA ASN A 66 -0.13 -22.27 -20.37
C ASN A 66 -0.59 -23.74 -20.35
N GLY A 67 -0.25 -24.49 -19.29
CA GLY A 67 -0.65 -25.88 -19.17
C GLY A 67 -0.10 -26.57 -17.92
N ILE A 68 -0.51 -27.83 -17.76
CA ILE A 68 -0.10 -28.73 -16.68
C ILE A 68 0.44 -30.00 -17.33
N ASP A 69 1.44 -30.62 -16.70
CA ASP A 69 1.97 -31.87 -17.20
C ASP A 69 0.99 -33.04 -17.03
N VAL A 70 1.23 -34.10 -17.78
CA VAL A 70 0.37 -35.29 -17.79
C VAL A 70 0.28 -36.01 -16.44
N ASN A 71 1.23 -35.79 -15.54
CA ASN A 71 1.25 -36.40 -14.22
C ASN A 71 0.54 -35.53 -13.17
N GLY A 72 0.22 -34.28 -13.50
CA GLY A 72 -0.50 -33.33 -12.65
C GLY A 72 0.35 -32.70 -11.54
N ASN A 73 1.69 -32.79 -11.61
CA ASN A 73 2.59 -32.29 -10.58
C ASN A 73 3.47 -31.12 -11.05
N LYS A 74 3.38 -30.73 -12.33
CA LYS A 74 4.11 -29.59 -12.89
C LYS A 74 3.19 -28.66 -13.64
N CYS A 75 3.38 -27.35 -13.46
CA CYS A 75 2.73 -26.34 -14.28
C CYS A 75 3.76 -25.60 -15.14
N TYR A 76 3.30 -25.14 -16.30
CA TYR A 76 4.03 -24.31 -17.23
C TYR A 76 3.27 -23.00 -17.41
N PHE A 77 3.91 -21.86 -17.16
CA PHE A 77 3.27 -20.54 -17.27
C PHE A 77 4.26 -19.50 -17.80
N SER A 78 3.72 -18.40 -18.31
CA SER A 78 4.49 -17.28 -18.86
C SER A 78 4.07 -15.97 -18.21
N LEU A 79 5.06 -15.12 -17.92
CA LEU A 79 4.90 -13.76 -17.43
C LEU A 79 4.99 -12.79 -18.62
N TYR A 80 4.05 -11.85 -18.67
CA TYR A 80 3.95 -10.86 -19.74
C TYR A 80 3.98 -9.44 -19.17
N LYS A 81 4.38 -8.50 -20.02
CA LYS A 81 4.17 -7.06 -19.83
C LYS A 81 3.65 -6.45 -21.11
N ASN A 82 2.45 -5.85 -21.05
CA ASN A 82 1.78 -5.22 -22.19
C ASN A 82 1.70 -6.17 -23.41
N GLY A 83 1.41 -7.45 -23.18
CA GLY A 83 1.31 -8.49 -24.20
C GLY A 83 2.64 -9.02 -24.74
N LYS A 84 3.78 -8.49 -24.31
CA LYS A 84 5.11 -9.04 -24.62
C LYS A 84 5.52 -10.06 -23.55
N GLU A 85 5.87 -11.27 -23.96
CA GLU A 85 6.42 -12.29 -23.06
C GLU A 85 7.76 -11.79 -22.48
N LEU A 86 7.89 -11.86 -21.16
CA LEU A 86 9.09 -11.50 -20.43
C LEU A 86 9.90 -12.74 -20.07
N ASP A 87 9.24 -13.73 -19.50
CA ASP A 87 9.87 -14.96 -19.05
C ASP A 87 8.83 -16.08 -18.92
N THR A 88 9.32 -17.31 -18.84
CA THR A 88 8.52 -18.52 -18.87
C THR A 88 9.11 -19.55 -17.91
N ALA A 89 8.26 -20.25 -17.16
CA ALA A 89 8.69 -21.17 -16.12
C ALA A 89 7.96 -22.51 -16.17
N VAL A 90 8.68 -23.57 -15.81
CA VAL A 90 8.12 -24.89 -15.48
C VAL A 90 8.39 -25.15 -14.00
N ILE A 91 7.33 -25.22 -13.19
CA ILE A 91 7.43 -25.38 -11.74
C ILE A 91 6.82 -26.72 -11.33
N SER A 92 7.55 -27.46 -10.48
CA SER A 92 7.15 -28.77 -9.96
C SER A 92 6.76 -28.66 -8.49
N THR A 93 5.63 -29.21 -8.10
CA THR A 93 5.16 -29.22 -6.70
C THR A 93 5.73 -30.37 -5.87
N ASP A 94 6.38 -31.35 -6.50
CA ASP A 94 6.93 -32.55 -5.84
C ASP A 94 8.33 -32.36 -5.24
N ASN A 95 8.96 -31.21 -5.47
CA ASN A 95 10.33 -30.94 -5.05
C ASN A 95 10.37 -30.13 -3.74
N THR A 96 11.47 -29.39 -3.52
CA THR A 96 11.61 -28.54 -2.33
C THR A 96 10.65 -27.35 -2.37
N ILE A 97 10.44 -26.71 -1.23
CA ILE A 97 9.61 -25.50 -1.15
C ILE A 97 10.18 -24.37 -2.04
N ASP A 98 11.50 -24.28 -2.17
CA ASP A 98 12.20 -23.27 -2.96
C ASP A 98 12.02 -23.48 -4.47
N ASP A 99 11.87 -24.74 -4.92
CA ASP A 99 11.62 -25.08 -6.32
C ASP A 99 10.23 -24.63 -6.80
N ARG A 100 9.34 -24.32 -5.84
CA ARG A 100 7.98 -23.85 -6.09
C ARG A 100 7.90 -22.33 -6.23
N ILE A 101 9.01 -21.63 -6.02
CA ILE A 101 9.12 -20.17 -6.12
C ILE A 101 9.69 -19.81 -7.49
N PHE A 102 8.91 -19.05 -8.25
CA PHE A 102 9.39 -18.39 -9.45
C PHE A 102 9.75 -16.94 -9.16
N THR A 103 10.87 -16.49 -9.70
CA THR A 103 11.37 -15.12 -9.60
C THR A 103 11.73 -14.66 -11.00
N ALA A 104 11.39 -13.42 -11.35
CA ALA A 104 11.91 -12.77 -12.55
C ALA A 104 12.77 -11.56 -12.13
N ASP A 105 13.94 -11.46 -12.75
CA ASP A 105 14.91 -10.41 -12.53
C ASP A 105 15.25 -9.65 -13.81
N ALA A 106 15.69 -8.40 -13.66
CA ALA A 106 16.13 -7.54 -14.74
C ALA A 106 17.06 -6.45 -14.21
N GLU A 107 17.84 -5.84 -15.09
CA GLU A 107 18.65 -4.67 -14.76
C GLU A 107 17.78 -3.41 -14.66
N PHE A 108 17.74 -2.75 -13.49
CA PHE A 108 17.07 -1.46 -13.28
C PHE A 108 17.55 -0.75 -12.00
N GLY A 109 17.35 0.58 -11.92
CA GLY A 109 17.72 1.39 -10.75
C GLY A 109 19.20 1.76 -10.71
N ASP A 110 20.07 0.78 -10.55
CA ASP A 110 21.52 0.94 -10.30
C ASP A 110 22.42 0.23 -11.34
N ASN A 111 21.82 -0.27 -12.43
CA ASN A 111 22.48 -1.09 -13.47
C ASN A 111 22.95 -2.49 -12.99
N ALA A 112 22.39 -3.01 -11.90
CA ALA A 112 22.52 -4.40 -11.49
C ALA A 112 21.18 -5.15 -11.67
N SER A 113 21.24 -6.48 -11.72
CA SER A 113 20.03 -7.30 -11.84
C SER A 113 19.32 -7.44 -10.52
N HIS A 114 18.03 -7.11 -10.50
CA HIS A 114 17.17 -7.15 -9.32
C HIS A 114 15.89 -7.91 -9.59
N ILE A 115 15.37 -8.60 -8.57
CA ILE A 115 14.09 -9.31 -8.65
C ILE A 115 12.96 -8.29 -8.67
N TYR A 116 12.13 -8.31 -9.70
CA TYR A 116 10.95 -7.44 -9.79
C TYR A 116 9.62 -8.18 -9.67
N PHE A 117 9.63 -9.50 -9.86
CA PHE A 117 8.44 -10.34 -9.75
C PHE A 117 8.74 -11.63 -9.00
N VAL A 118 7.82 -12.03 -8.14
CA VAL A 118 7.87 -13.32 -7.44
C VAL A 118 6.46 -13.92 -7.39
N THR A 119 6.36 -15.23 -7.54
CA THR A 119 5.15 -15.98 -7.22
C THR A 119 5.49 -17.37 -6.72
N PHE A 120 4.61 -17.96 -5.91
CA PHE A 120 4.72 -19.31 -5.39
C PHE A 120 3.59 -20.18 -5.91
N VAL A 121 3.95 -21.36 -6.43
CA VAL A 121 2.97 -22.35 -6.89
C VAL A 121 2.56 -23.24 -5.71
N ASP A 122 1.37 -22.99 -5.17
CA ASP A 122 0.76 -23.65 -4.00
C ASP A 122 0.18 -25.04 -4.30
N SER A 123 -0.32 -25.26 -5.51
CA SER A 123 -0.72 -26.60 -5.95
C SER A 123 -0.92 -26.62 -7.45
N VAL A 124 -0.83 -27.82 -8.00
CA VAL A 124 -1.14 -28.14 -9.39
C VAL A 124 -2.13 -29.30 -9.35
N PHE A 125 -3.16 -29.22 -10.17
CA PHE A 125 -4.19 -30.24 -10.26
C PHE A 125 -4.48 -30.52 -11.72
N ALA A 126 -4.43 -31.80 -12.09
CA ALA A 126 -4.85 -32.28 -13.39
C ALA A 126 -5.99 -33.29 -13.23
N SER A 127 -6.98 -33.20 -14.12
CA SER A 127 -8.09 -34.16 -14.16
C SER A 127 -8.56 -34.37 -15.60
N ALA A 128 -9.54 -35.26 -15.81
CA ALA A 128 -10.08 -35.50 -17.14
C ALA A 128 -10.76 -34.25 -17.74
N ASP A 129 -11.31 -33.38 -16.88
CA ASP A 129 -12.18 -32.28 -17.30
C ASP A 129 -11.58 -30.90 -17.03
N THR A 130 -10.64 -30.77 -16.08
CA THR A 130 -10.07 -29.47 -15.70
C THR A 130 -8.66 -29.59 -15.13
N ASP A 131 -7.78 -28.76 -15.67
CA ASP A 131 -6.40 -28.57 -15.25
C ASP A 131 -6.25 -27.15 -14.68
N PHE A 132 -5.78 -27.02 -13.44
CA PHE A 132 -5.54 -25.72 -12.82
C PHE A 132 -4.34 -25.70 -11.86
N ALA A 133 -3.77 -24.51 -11.66
CA ALA A 133 -2.75 -24.26 -10.65
C ALA A 133 -3.19 -23.14 -9.70
N VAL A 134 -2.71 -23.22 -8.46
CA VAL A 134 -2.96 -22.23 -7.42
C VAL A 134 -1.67 -21.49 -7.11
N PHE A 135 -1.74 -20.16 -7.11
CA PHE A 135 -0.63 -19.24 -6.87
C PHE A 135 -0.86 -18.45 -5.59
N LYS A 136 0.20 -18.31 -4.78
CA LYS A 136 0.24 -17.51 -3.54
C LYS A 136 1.47 -16.62 -3.52
N TYR A 137 1.50 -15.71 -2.54
CA TYR A 137 2.65 -14.84 -2.22
C TYR A 137 3.20 -14.07 -3.42
N THR A 138 2.31 -13.69 -4.34
CA THR A 138 2.68 -12.96 -5.54
C THR A 138 3.03 -11.53 -5.20
N TRP A 139 4.16 -11.08 -5.72
CA TRP A 139 4.73 -9.76 -5.45
C TRP A 139 5.29 -9.18 -6.73
N LEU A 140 5.04 -7.89 -6.95
CA LEU A 140 5.43 -7.19 -8.17
C LEU A 140 5.76 -5.72 -7.87
N ILE A 141 6.92 -5.29 -8.32
CA ILE A 141 7.33 -3.88 -8.31
C ILE A 141 7.41 -3.30 -9.72
N ASP A 142 7.32 -1.97 -9.78
CA ASP A 142 7.50 -1.22 -11.01
C ASP A 142 8.99 -1.04 -11.32
N LYS A 143 9.57 -2.02 -12.01
CA LYS A 143 10.96 -1.95 -12.47
C LYS A 143 11.21 -0.85 -13.52
N ASP A 144 10.15 -0.39 -14.19
CA ASP A 144 10.28 0.53 -15.33
C ASP A 144 10.43 2.00 -14.87
N ASN A 145 10.04 2.30 -13.63
CA ASN A 145 10.10 3.62 -13.02
C ASN A 145 10.75 3.57 -11.63
N PRO A 146 12.05 3.24 -11.52
CA PRO A 146 12.76 3.34 -10.25
C PRO A 146 12.81 4.81 -9.80
N LEU A 147 12.75 5.02 -8.49
CA LEU A 147 12.88 6.31 -7.83
C LEU A 147 14.22 6.34 -7.10
N SER A 148 15.11 7.24 -7.51
CA SER A 148 16.31 7.58 -6.75
C SER A 148 16.01 8.79 -5.86
N ILE A 149 16.50 8.77 -4.62
CA ILE A 149 16.36 9.86 -3.64
C ILE A 149 17.74 10.38 -3.28
N GLU A 150 17.98 11.66 -3.55
CA GLU A 150 19.22 12.36 -3.23
C GLU A 150 18.96 13.47 -2.21
N SER A 151 20.03 13.92 -1.54
CA SER A 151 19.94 15.10 -0.69
C SER A 151 19.61 16.33 -1.53
N GLY A 152 18.65 17.14 -1.07
CA GLY A 152 18.10 18.27 -1.80
C GLY A 152 16.88 17.93 -2.67
N ASP A 153 16.49 16.66 -2.80
CA ASP A 153 15.23 16.32 -3.47
C ASP A 153 14.03 16.88 -2.70
N GLU A 154 13.03 17.35 -3.45
CA GLU A 154 11.82 17.95 -2.88
C GLU A 154 10.61 17.00 -2.97
N PHE A 155 9.89 16.87 -1.86
CA PHE A 155 8.62 16.18 -1.77
C PHE A 155 7.55 17.09 -1.18
N GLY A 156 6.89 17.86 -2.05
CA GLY A 156 5.92 18.86 -1.63
C GLY A 156 6.62 19.98 -0.86
N ASN A 157 6.29 20.14 0.42
CA ASN A 157 6.92 21.12 1.30
C ASN A 157 8.18 20.61 2.02
N PHE A 158 8.58 19.36 1.78
CA PHE A 158 9.78 18.78 2.39
C PHE A 158 10.94 18.77 1.40
N GLU A 159 12.15 18.94 1.92
CA GLU A 159 13.43 18.74 1.24
C GLU A 159 14.19 17.61 1.96
N VAL A 160 14.93 16.81 1.21
CA VAL A 160 15.75 15.72 1.75
C VAL A 160 17.04 16.27 2.37
N ASP A 161 17.09 16.28 3.70
CA ASP A 161 18.28 16.66 4.45
C ASP A 161 19.37 15.58 4.35
N GLN A 162 18.97 14.31 4.39
CA GLN A 162 19.88 13.16 4.35
C GLN A 162 19.26 12.01 3.56
N ALA A 163 20.03 11.49 2.61
CA ALA A 163 19.76 10.28 1.85
C ALA A 163 20.85 9.25 2.13
N LEU A 164 20.53 8.23 2.92
CA LEU A 164 21.44 7.15 3.32
C LEU A 164 20.79 5.79 3.02
N GLU A 165 21.61 4.75 2.85
CA GLU A 165 21.14 3.39 2.53
C GLU A 165 20.05 2.85 3.46
N ASN A 166 20.01 3.27 4.72
CA ASN A 166 19.04 2.77 5.70
C ASN A 166 18.07 3.85 6.22
N LEU A 167 18.19 5.09 5.75
CA LEU A 167 17.52 6.25 6.34
C LEU A 167 17.34 7.39 5.34
N ILE A 168 16.11 7.88 5.24
CA ILE A 168 15.81 9.16 4.60
C ILE A 168 15.30 10.13 5.68
N VAL A 169 15.92 11.30 5.76
CA VAL A 169 15.49 12.41 6.64
C VAL A 169 15.05 13.57 5.78
N MET A 170 13.87 14.10 6.08
CA MET A 170 13.32 15.25 5.38
C MET A 170 12.82 16.30 6.37
N SER A 171 13.02 17.58 6.02
CA SER A 171 12.52 18.72 6.78
C SER A 171 11.89 19.75 5.84
N ASN A 172 11.06 20.64 6.37
CA ASN A 172 10.51 21.72 5.56
C ASN A 172 11.51 22.87 5.46
N SER A 173 11.91 23.23 4.24
CA SER A 173 12.86 24.33 4.00
C SER A 173 12.27 25.69 4.37
N ASP A 174 10.96 25.86 4.13
CA ASP A 174 10.19 27.06 4.47
C ASP A 174 9.13 26.79 5.54
N ALA A 175 8.77 27.82 6.31
CA ALA A 175 7.74 27.70 7.34
C ALA A 175 6.37 27.34 6.75
N ILE A 176 5.77 26.26 7.23
CA ILE A 176 4.43 25.85 6.82
C ILE A 176 3.41 26.70 7.58
N THR A 177 2.68 27.52 6.83
CA THR A 177 1.65 28.42 7.35
C THR A 177 0.30 27.72 7.35
N ILE A 178 -0.27 27.49 8.53
CA ILE A 178 -1.57 26.80 8.67
C ILE A 178 -2.68 27.83 8.89
N ASN A 179 -3.71 27.80 8.04
CA ASN A 179 -4.97 28.49 8.32
C ASN A 179 -5.76 27.71 9.38
N VAL A 180 -6.08 28.37 10.50
CA VAL A 180 -6.77 27.78 11.65
C VAL A 180 -8.30 27.92 11.61
N ASP A 181 -8.86 28.48 10.55
CA ASP A 181 -10.31 28.48 10.31
C ASP A 181 -10.79 27.04 10.12
N ALA A 182 -11.99 26.69 10.62
CA ALA A 182 -12.52 25.34 10.51
C ALA A 182 -12.52 24.80 9.07
N ASP A 183 -12.24 23.51 8.95
CA ASP A 183 -12.20 22.76 7.69
C ASP A 183 -11.17 23.26 6.67
N SER A 184 -10.27 24.17 7.05
CA SER A 184 -9.19 24.64 6.18
C SER A 184 -8.21 23.53 5.86
N LYS A 185 -7.81 23.47 4.58
CA LYS A 185 -6.82 22.52 4.07
C LYS A 185 -5.49 23.22 3.86
N THR A 186 -4.44 22.73 4.52
CA THR A 186 -3.05 23.14 4.26
C THR A 186 -2.29 21.95 3.70
N ASN A 187 -2.00 21.95 2.40
CA ASN A 187 -1.28 20.85 1.77
C ASN A 187 0.17 20.77 2.27
N ILE A 188 0.70 19.55 2.34
CA ILE A 188 2.09 19.22 2.68
C ILE A 188 2.74 18.53 1.48
N THR A 189 2.00 17.61 0.86
CA THR A 189 2.30 17.03 -0.46
C THR A 189 1.03 17.05 -1.29
N ASP A 190 1.05 16.49 -2.50
CA ASP A 190 -0.15 16.37 -3.34
C ASP A 190 -1.28 15.58 -2.66
N GLU A 191 -0.92 14.60 -1.82
CA GLU A 191 -1.88 13.73 -1.14
C GLU A 191 -2.02 14.05 0.34
N TRP A 192 -0.97 14.53 1.02
CA TRP A 192 -0.99 14.78 2.45
C TRP A 192 -1.25 16.24 2.76
N TYR A 193 -2.06 16.47 3.79
CA TYR A 193 -2.45 17.81 4.21
C TYR A 193 -2.83 17.85 5.68
N PHE A 194 -2.79 19.04 6.27
CA PHE A 194 -3.46 19.32 7.53
C PHE A 194 -4.88 19.81 7.29
N LYS A 195 -5.80 19.30 8.11
CA LYS A 195 -7.17 19.78 8.22
C LYS A 195 -7.41 20.34 9.62
N THR A 196 -7.98 21.52 9.71
CA THR A 196 -8.31 22.17 10.99
C THR A 196 -9.78 21.98 11.36
N SER A 197 -10.09 22.12 12.65
CA SER A 197 -11.45 22.04 13.17
C SER A 197 -11.69 23.08 14.26
N ASP A 198 -12.94 23.57 14.35
CA ASP A 198 -13.40 24.35 15.49
C ASP A 198 -13.90 23.44 16.64
N GLU A 199 -14.18 22.17 16.37
CA GLU A 199 -14.54 21.21 17.42
C GLU A 199 -13.34 20.97 18.36
N GLY A 200 -13.49 21.38 19.62
CA GLY A 200 -12.41 21.30 20.62
C GLY A 200 -11.38 22.44 20.54
N LYS A 201 -11.50 23.35 19.57
CA LYS A 201 -10.64 24.53 19.47
C LYS A 201 -10.85 25.44 20.68
N GLY A 202 -9.75 25.87 21.29
CA GLY A 202 -9.78 26.72 22.48
C GLY A 202 -10.14 26.00 23.79
N SER A 203 -10.51 24.71 23.77
CA SER A 203 -10.83 23.96 25.01
C SER A 203 -9.67 23.92 26.01
N ASN A 204 -8.43 24.01 25.53
CA ASN A 204 -7.22 24.24 26.34
C ASN A 204 -6.40 25.45 25.82
N GLY A 205 -7.04 26.42 25.15
CA GLY A 205 -6.35 27.53 24.48
C GLY A 205 -5.56 27.15 23.22
N GLY A 206 -5.67 25.90 22.74
CA GLY A 206 -4.97 25.40 21.56
C GLY A 206 -5.82 25.33 20.29
N TYR A 207 -5.15 25.06 19.17
CA TYR A 207 -5.76 24.75 17.87
C TYR A 207 -5.91 23.24 17.69
N VAL A 208 -6.87 22.82 16.87
CA VAL A 208 -7.09 21.42 16.53
C VAL A 208 -6.73 21.23 15.05
N ILE A 209 -5.70 20.40 14.81
CA ILE A 209 -5.10 20.17 13.50
C ILE A 209 -4.92 18.66 13.32
N TYR A 210 -5.46 18.11 12.23
CA TYR A 210 -5.38 16.70 11.90
C TYR A 210 -4.53 16.49 10.65
N PRO A 211 -3.53 15.59 10.66
CA PRO A 211 -2.95 15.10 9.42
C PRO A 211 -3.99 14.25 8.69
N ALA A 212 -4.10 14.45 7.38
CA ALA A 212 -5.04 13.74 6.52
C ALA A 212 -4.40 13.45 5.16
N LYS A 213 -4.95 12.46 4.46
CA LYS A 213 -4.50 12.03 3.14
C LYS A 213 -5.68 11.96 2.18
N THR A 214 -5.53 12.48 0.98
CA THR A 214 -6.48 12.28 -0.12
C THR A 214 -6.28 10.89 -0.72
N VAL A 215 -7.36 10.10 -0.79
CA VAL A 215 -7.38 8.78 -1.41
C VAL A 215 -8.31 8.83 -2.61
N ILE A 216 -7.80 8.46 -3.79
CA ILE A 216 -8.60 8.31 -5.00
C ILE A 216 -9.07 6.87 -5.07
N LEU A 217 -10.37 6.65 -4.94
CA LEU A 217 -10.98 5.34 -5.16
C LEU A 217 -11.25 5.21 -6.67
N ALA A 218 -10.56 4.28 -7.33
CA ALA A 218 -10.94 3.90 -8.69
C ALA A 218 -12.28 3.16 -8.62
N ASP A 219 -13.25 3.60 -9.42
CA ASP A 219 -14.58 3.01 -9.49
C ASP A 219 -14.45 1.54 -9.90
N GLN A 220 -14.80 0.62 -9.00
CA GLN A 220 -14.83 -0.81 -9.29
C GLN A 220 -16.06 -1.05 -10.16
N SER A 221 -15.88 -1.02 -11.49
CA SER A 221 -16.90 -1.49 -12.43
C SER A 221 -17.25 -2.93 -12.05
N PRO A 222 -18.51 -3.25 -11.67
CA PRO A 222 -18.86 -4.60 -11.27
C PRO A 222 -18.67 -5.54 -12.45
N ALA A 223 -17.78 -6.53 -12.28
CA ALA A 223 -17.69 -7.67 -13.17
C ALA A 223 -19.08 -8.30 -13.27
N THR A 224 -19.61 -8.34 -14.50
CA THR A 224 -20.88 -8.98 -14.80
C THR A 224 -20.78 -10.45 -14.44
N ALA A 225 -21.45 -10.86 -13.36
CA ALA A 225 -21.72 -12.27 -13.09
C ALA A 225 -22.66 -12.79 -14.19
N THR A 226 -22.11 -13.47 -15.19
CA THR A 226 -22.90 -14.31 -16.09
C THR A 226 -23.26 -15.59 -15.35
N GLU A 227 -24.41 -15.59 -14.67
CA GLU A 227 -25.09 -16.82 -14.30
C GLU A 227 -25.58 -17.51 -15.59
N THR A 228 -24.95 -18.63 -15.93
CA THR A 228 -25.50 -19.53 -16.96
C THR A 228 -26.49 -20.47 -16.26
N ALA A 229 -27.78 -20.14 -16.36
CA ALA A 229 -28.87 -21.01 -15.99
C ALA A 229 -28.91 -22.23 -16.92
N THR A 230 -28.78 -23.44 -16.35
CA THR A 230 -29.12 -24.69 -17.05
C THR A 230 -30.52 -25.10 -16.61
N GLY A 231 -31.46 -25.10 -17.56
CA GLY A 231 -32.85 -25.47 -17.32
C GLY A 231 -33.07 -26.97 -17.26
N THR A 232 -34.04 -27.40 -16.45
CA THR A 232 -34.86 -28.60 -16.72
C THR A 232 -36.26 -28.37 -16.13
N ALA A 233 -37.28 -28.85 -16.86
CA ALA A 233 -38.67 -28.39 -16.86
C ALA A 233 -39.63 -29.11 -15.89
N GLU A 234 -40.69 -28.36 -15.51
CA GLU A 234 -42.11 -28.68 -15.17
C GLU A 234 -42.44 -29.72 -14.06
N ILE A 235 -43.41 -29.50 -13.15
CA ILE A 235 -44.88 -29.43 -13.37
C ILE A 235 -45.62 -28.58 -12.29
N ASP A 236 -46.68 -27.92 -12.78
CA ASP A 236 -47.84 -27.18 -12.23
C ASP A 236 -48.39 -27.44 -10.79
N THR A 237 -48.84 -26.38 -10.11
CA THR A 237 -50.28 -25.96 -10.07
C THR A 237 -50.58 -24.77 -9.13
N SER A 238 -51.40 -23.84 -9.66
CA SER A 238 -52.35 -22.93 -8.99
C SER A 238 -51.91 -21.53 -8.48
N SER A 239 -52.71 -20.55 -8.93
CA SER A 239 -52.71 -19.08 -8.82
C SER A 239 -53.78 -18.61 -7.80
N PRO A 240 -54.11 -17.31 -7.61
CA PRO A 240 -53.31 -16.08 -7.42
C PRO A 240 -53.71 -15.32 -6.12
N ALA A 241 -52.91 -14.33 -5.71
CA ALA A 241 -53.44 -13.14 -5.05
C ALA A 241 -52.58 -11.90 -5.31
N SER A 242 -53.21 -10.94 -5.99
CA SER A 242 -52.81 -9.57 -6.29
C SER A 242 -52.45 -8.76 -5.05
N SER A 243 -51.49 -7.84 -5.16
CA SER A 243 -51.67 -6.44 -4.76
C SER A 243 -50.61 -5.54 -5.38
N ASN A 244 -51.07 -4.64 -6.25
CA ASN A 244 -50.37 -3.43 -6.65
C ASN A 244 -50.35 -2.44 -5.47
N VAL A 245 -49.20 -1.83 -5.19
CA VAL A 245 -49.14 -0.46 -4.67
C VAL A 245 -48.01 0.28 -5.38
N GLN A 246 -48.36 1.48 -5.83
CA GLN A 246 -47.59 2.44 -6.60
C GLN A 246 -46.88 3.47 -5.68
N VAL A 247 -45.72 3.98 -6.17
CA VAL A 247 -45.16 5.35 -5.96
C VAL A 247 -44.52 5.56 -4.57
N GLN A 248 -43.30 6.09 -4.39
CA GLN A 248 -42.73 7.34 -4.93
C GLN A 248 -41.20 7.38 -4.75
N GLU A 249 -40.49 8.01 -5.69
CA GLU A 249 -39.11 8.45 -5.57
C GLU A 249 -38.94 9.43 -4.40
N ASP A 250 -37.88 9.26 -3.62
CA ASP A 250 -37.19 10.41 -3.02
C ASP A 250 -35.68 10.13 -2.98
N ASN A 251 -34.95 11.05 -3.60
CA ASN A 251 -33.52 11.03 -3.83
C ASN A 251 -32.82 11.70 -2.64
N SER A 252 -31.99 10.95 -1.90
CA SER A 252 -31.03 11.56 -0.98
C SER A 252 -29.79 10.67 -0.85
N THR A 253 -28.71 11.11 -1.48
CA THR A 253 -27.38 10.50 -1.39
C THR A 253 -26.72 10.98 -0.11
N GLN A 254 -26.45 10.08 0.83
CA GLN A 254 -25.73 10.38 2.07
C GLN A 254 -24.33 9.75 2.02
N THR A 255 -23.32 10.60 1.86
CA THR A 255 -21.90 10.23 1.91
C THR A 255 -21.52 9.87 3.35
N LYS A 256 -21.14 8.61 3.59
CA LYS A 256 -20.71 8.10 4.89
C LYS A 256 -19.18 8.17 4.99
N ALA A 257 -18.66 9.12 5.76
CA ALA A 257 -17.27 9.11 6.21
C ALA A 257 -17.10 8.02 7.28
N ILE A 258 -16.12 7.13 7.10
CA ILE A 258 -15.74 6.12 8.10
C ILE A 258 -14.52 6.68 8.85
N THR A 259 -14.73 7.01 10.13
CA THR A 259 -13.68 7.34 11.09
C THR A 259 -13.36 6.08 11.88
N GLU A 260 -12.15 5.53 11.74
CA GLU A 260 -11.66 4.50 12.64
C GLU A 260 -10.92 5.14 13.82
N ASN A 261 -11.57 5.15 14.99
CA ASN A 261 -10.92 5.39 16.28
C ASN A 261 -10.61 4.03 16.92
N SER A 262 -9.33 3.77 17.21
CA SER A 262 -8.94 2.70 18.13
C SER A 262 -8.51 3.32 19.45
N SER A 263 -9.32 3.13 20.48
CA SER A 263 -8.95 3.30 21.88
C SER A 263 -9.06 1.95 22.58
N GLY A 264 -7.95 1.47 23.13
CA GLY A 264 -7.90 0.26 23.95
C GLY A 264 -6.78 0.38 24.97
N ASN A 265 -7.16 0.78 26.18
CA ASN A 265 -6.32 0.91 27.37
C ASN A 265 -6.03 -0.47 27.98
N SER A 266 -4.76 -0.74 28.31
CA SER A 266 -4.38 -1.62 29.43
C SER A 266 -2.99 -1.22 29.91
N GLY A 267 -2.92 -0.71 31.14
CA GLY A 267 -1.66 -0.45 31.82
C GLY A 267 -1.06 -1.73 32.39
N GLU A 268 0.26 -1.75 32.52
CA GLU A 268 0.95 -2.26 33.70
C GLU A 268 2.34 -1.64 33.80
N VAL A 269 2.74 -1.42 35.05
CA VAL A 269 3.82 -0.57 35.54
C VAL A 269 5.10 -1.39 35.70
N TYR A 270 6.26 -0.88 35.26
CA TYR A 270 7.56 -1.15 35.92
C TYR A 270 8.54 0.03 35.80
N GLY A 271 8.80 0.66 36.95
CA GLY A 271 10.08 1.13 37.51
C GLY A 271 11.19 1.76 36.63
N THR A 272 11.32 3.07 36.78
CA THR A 272 12.53 3.90 37.05
C THR A 272 13.93 3.33 36.75
N SER A 273 14.73 4.04 35.95
CA SER A 273 16.09 4.47 36.31
C SER A 273 16.58 5.59 35.39
N SER A 274 17.27 6.56 36.00
CA SER A 274 17.87 7.77 35.45
C SER A 274 19.11 7.52 34.61
N GLU A 275 19.41 8.41 33.67
CA GLU A 275 20.64 9.24 33.69
C GLU A 275 20.58 10.35 32.63
N ALA A 276 20.84 11.57 33.07
CA ALA A 276 21.14 12.73 32.23
C ALA A 276 22.64 12.72 31.85
N PRO A 277 23.04 13.53 30.86
CA PRO A 277 23.96 14.61 31.23
C PRO A 277 23.65 15.97 30.58
N THR A 278 23.55 16.97 31.47
CA THR A 278 24.07 18.36 31.47
C THR A 278 24.56 19.05 30.19
N GLU A 279 23.87 20.18 29.90
CA GLU A 279 24.30 21.56 29.59
C GLU A 279 25.66 21.87 28.91
N ALA A 280 25.62 22.70 27.85
CA ALA A 280 25.92 24.15 27.80
C ALA A 280 26.14 24.55 26.30
N GLU A 281 25.83 25.72 25.72
CA GLU A 281 25.69 27.10 26.17
C GLU A 281 24.71 27.90 25.29
N THR A 282 24.26 29.04 25.83
CA THR A 282 23.51 30.11 25.15
C THR A 282 24.48 31.09 24.47
N PRO A 283 24.00 31.98 23.56
CA PRO A 283 23.89 33.37 24.02
C PRO A 283 22.57 34.05 23.63
N ALA A 284 22.11 34.90 24.55
CA ALA A 284 21.07 35.93 24.41
C ALA A 284 21.44 36.95 23.30
N SER A 285 20.61 37.86 22.78
CA SER A 285 19.30 38.42 23.14
C SER A 285 18.81 39.24 21.94
N ALA A 286 17.50 39.37 21.71
CA ALA A 286 16.86 40.67 21.39
C ALA A 286 15.34 40.52 21.38
N SER A 287 14.68 41.23 22.30
CA SER A 287 13.24 41.43 22.41
C SER A 287 12.72 42.49 21.42
N SER A 288 11.49 42.33 20.91
CA SER A 288 10.57 43.47 20.80
C SER A 288 9.10 43.02 20.67
N GLU A 289 8.35 43.32 21.74
CA GLU A 289 6.99 43.84 21.81
C GLU A 289 5.90 43.34 20.84
N ALA A 290 4.89 42.73 21.47
CA ALA A 290 3.54 42.65 20.97
C ALA A 290 2.94 44.06 20.79
N ALA A 291 2.54 44.38 19.56
CA ALA A 291 1.57 45.43 19.28
C ALA A 291 0.29 44.77 18.78
N ALA A 292 -0.77 44.83 19.59
CA ALA A 292 -2.12 44.52 19.16
C ALA A 292 -2.57 45.60 18.16
N SER A 293 -2.86 45.22 16.92
CA SER A 293 -3.68 46.02 16.02
C SER A 293 -4.91 45.23 15.60
N SER A 294 -6.06 45.73 16.02
CA SER A 294 -7.40 45.32 15.62
C SER A 294 -7.61 45.44 14.11
N GLY A 295 -8.04 44.35 13.50
CA GLY A 295 -8.58 44.33 12.14
C GLY A 295 -8.54 42.91 11.58
N PHE A 296 -9.66 42.18 11.67
CA PHE A 296 -10.00 40.92 11.01
C PHE A 296 -8.80 40.25 10.27
N GLY A 297 -7.88 39.67 11.04
CA GLY A 297 -6.64 39.11 10.55
C GLY A 297 -6.65 37.62 10.85
N GLY A 298 -6.59 36.79 9.80
CA GLY A 298 -6.47 35.34 9.94
C GLY A 298 -5.31 35.01 10.88
N PHE A 299 -5.58 34.18 11.88
CA PHE A 299 -4.55 33.71 12.80
C PHE A 299 -3.73 32.65 12.07
N LEU A 300 -2.45 32.91 11.88
CA LEU A 300 -1.52 31.96 11.27
C LEU A 300 -0.71 31.26 12.37
N ALA A 301 -0.54 29.96 12.24
CA ALA A 301 0.41 29.18 13.03
C ALA A 301 1.57 28.73 12.13
N PHE A 302 2.79 28.78 12.66
CA PHE A 302 4.00 28.26 12.01
C PHE A 302 4.47 27.01 12.76
N ILE A 303 4.73 25.93 12.03
CA ILE A 303 5.26 24.68 12.58
C ILE A 303 6.46 24.26 11.72
N SER A 304 7.55 23.83 12.35
CA SER A 304 8.62 23.07 11.70
C SER A 304 8.34 21.57 11.89
N LEU A 305 8.33 20.81 10.82
CA LEU A 305 8.12 19.36 10.81
C LEU A 305 9.41 18.67 10.37
N VAL A 306 9.84 17.68 11.16
CA VAL A 306 10.89 16.74 10.76
C VAL A 306 10.23 15.40 10.53
N SER A 307 10.40 14.83 9.35
CA SER A 307 9.95 13.49 9.02
C SER A 307 11.16 12.56 8.98
N ILE A 308 11.11 11.49 9.79
CA ILE A 308 12.12 10.43 9.81
C ILE A 308 11.46 9.16 9.30
N VAL A 309 11.95 8.60 8.19
CA VAL A 309 11.43 7.36 7.63
C VAL A 309 12.48 6.25 7.79
N TYR A 310 12.13 5.23 8.56
CA TYR A 310 12.98 4.05 8.77
C TYR A 310 12.61 2.92 7.80
N CYS A 311 13.63 2.20 7.34
CA CYS A 311 13.44 0.91 6.69
C CYS A 311 13.09 -0.16 7.72
N PHE A 312 11.96 -0.84 7.54
CA PHE A 312 11.57 -1.95 8.41
C PHE A 312 11.87 -3.29 7.73
N LYS A 313 12.64 -4.14 8.40
CA LYS A 313 12.78 -5.54 8.03
C LYS A 313 11.48 -6.27 8.37
N ARG A 314 10.77 -6.78 7.37
CA ARG A 314 9.62 -7.67 7.62
C ARG A 314 10.12 -9.12 7.75
N SER A 315 10.61 -9.47 8.93
CA SER A 315 10.80 -10.87 9.32
C SER A 315 9.52 -11.36 10.00
N GLN A 316 9.06 -12.56 9.67
CA GLN A 316 8.05 -13.20 10.51
C GLN A 316 8.67 -13.67 11.83
N ILE A 317 7.85 -13.58 12.88
CA ILE A 317 7.85 -14.47 14.05
C ILE A 317 6.98 -15.67 13.66
#